data_AF-A0A348DGW4-F1
#
_entry.id   AF-A0A348DGW4-F1
#
_cell.length_a   1.000
_cell.length_b   1.000
_cell.length_c   1.000
_cell.angle_alpha   90.00
_cell.angle_beta   90.00
_cell.angle_gamma   90.00
#
_symmetry.space_group_name_H-M   'P 1'
#
loop_
_entity.id
_entity.type
_entity.pdbx_description
1 polymer ?
#
loop_
_entity_poly.entity_id
_entity_poly.type
_entity_poly.pdbx_seq_one_letter_code
_entity_poly.pdbx_strand_id
1 'polypeptide(L)'
;MLKLNKKASIPLHRLPFIGGKSKLLLGYSFWNVPSEGGYGGGCTTGCALAKIWIKHLEEESRSGNDIGPSTLSRVVIEMISIGANDSINGQAAGFFSVIEEILFTLIKNSNVHFNIDEAEQISKANNGLVYANETDNQAYDK
;
A
#
# COMPACT_ATOMS: atom_id res chain seq x y z
N MET A 1 14.98 7.60 -11.93
CA MET A 1 13.73 8.00 -12.62
C MET A 1 12.89 6.78 -12.91
N LEU A 2 11.58 6.86 -12.64
CA LEU A 2 10.60 5.78 -12.85
C LEU A 2 10.40 5.47 -14.33
N LYS A 3 10.23 4.19 -14.68
CA LYS A 3 10.02 3.74 -16.07
C LYS A 3 8.89 2.72 -16.13
N LEU A 4 8.00 2.88 -17.09
CA LEU A 4 6.92 1.94 -17.33
C LEU A 4 7.43 0.74 -18.14
N ASN A 5 7.06 -0.47 -17.72
CA ASN A 5 7.38 -1.71 -18.45
C ASN A 5 6.11 -2.47 -18.84
N LYS A 6 5.37 -1.97 -19.84
CA LYS A 6 4.09 -2.58 -20.27
C LYS A 6 4.23 -4.03 -20.77
N LYS A 7 5.44 -4.44 -21.17
CA LYS A 7 5.71 -5.76 -21.76
C LYS A 7 6.22 -6.79 -20.76
N ALA A 8 6.24 -6.47 -19.46
CA ALA A 8 6.64 -7.45 -18.45
C ALA A 8 5.68 -8.66 -18.48
N SER A 9 6.27 -9.86 -18.46
CA SER A 9 5.55 -11.14 -18.49
C SER A 9 4.68 -11.32 -17.25
N ILE A 10 5.18 -10.89 -16.09
CA ILE A 10 4.44 -10.85 -14.83
C ILE A 10 3.72 -9.51 -14.73
N PRO A 11 2.38 -9.46 -14.60
CA PRO A 11 1.62 -8.21 -14.59
C PRO A 11 2.07 -7.20 -13.52
N LEU A 12 2.41 -7.68 -12.32
CA LEU A 12 2.93 -6.84 -11.24
C LEU A 12 4.19 -6.06 -11.63
N HIS A 13 5.06 -6.64 -12.45
CA HIS A 13 6.30 -6.00 -12.90
C HIS A 13 6.05 -4.91 -13.96
N ARG A 14 4.79 -4.67 -14.35
CA ARG A 14 4.40 -3.55 -15.22
C ARG A 14 4.25 -2.24 -14.44
N LEU A 15 4.05 -2.32 -13.12
CA LEU A 15 3.99 -1.15 -12.24
C LEU A 15 5.37 -0.50 -12.12
N PRO A 16 5.50 0.81 -12.37
CA PRO A 16 6.80 1.48 -12.50
C PRO A 16 7.55 1.65 -11.16
N PHE A 17 6.87 1.36 -10.05
CA PHE A 17 7.39 1.41 -8.69
C PHE A 17 7.62 0.01 -8.11
N ILE A 18 7.42 -1.07 -8.88
CA ILE A 18 7.79 -2.44 -8.48
C ILE A 18 9.10 -2.84 -9.16
N GLY A 19 10.08 -3.28 -8.36
CA GLY A 19 11.39 -3.70 -8.84
C GLY A 19 12.47 -3.54 -7.79
N GLY A 20 13.75 -3.57 -8.22
CA GLY A 20 14.87 -3.46 -7.29
C GLY A 20 14.93 -4.62 -6.27
N LYS A 21 15.70 -4.43 -5.20
CA LYS A 21 15.74 -5.37 -4.07
C LYS A 21 14.97 -4.76 -2.90
N SER A 22 14.03 -5.52 -2.34
CA SER A 22 13.39 -5.15 -1.08
C SER A 22 14.41 -5.14 0.06
N LYS A 23 14.21 -4.24 1.03
CA LYS A 23 14.98 -4.22 2.29
C LYS A 23 14.39 -5.15 3.36
N LEU A 24 13.13 -5.57 3.22
CA LEU A 24 12.41 -6.37 4.23
C LEU A 24 12.01 -7.76 3.73
N LEU A 25 11.71 -7.90 2.45
CA LEU A 25 11.17 -9.12 1.86
C LEU A 25 12.24 -9.78 1.00
N LEU A 26 12.21 -11.11 0.93
CA LEU A 26 12.95 -11.84 -0.10
C LEU A 26 12.32 -11.51 -1.47
N GLY A 27 13.05 -10.77 -2.31
CA GLY A 27 12.65 -10.47 -3.69
C GLY A 27 12.59 -8.99 -4.03
N TYR A 28 11.58 -8.61 -4.83
CA TYR A 28 11.41 -7.26 -5.37
C TYR A 28 10.79 -6.30 -4.34
N SER A 29 11.19 -5.03 -4.38
CA SER A 29 10.50 -3.97 -3.65
C SER A 29 9.19 -3.64 -4.37
N PHE A 30 8.13 -3.45 -3.58
CA PHE A 30 6.83 -2.94 -4.01
C PHE A 30 6.75 -1.41 -3.94
N TRP A 31 7.83 -0.73 -3.52
CA TRP A 31 7.95 0.73 -3.53
C TRP A 31 9.36 1.19 -3.88
N ASN A 32 9.81 0.87 -5.09
CA ASN A 32 11.08 1.32 -5.64
C ASN A 32 10.97 2.73 -6.24
N VAL A 33 10.61 3.71 -5.40
CA VAL A 33 10.44 5.11 -5.79
C VAL A 33 11.58 5.95 -5.20
N PRO A 34 12.24 6.81 -5.99
CA PRO A 34 13.27 7.71 -5.48
C PRO A 34 12.73 8.64 -4.39
N SER A 35 13.57 8.97 -3.40
CA SER A 35 13.15 9.69 -2.19
C SER A 35 13.43 11.20 -2.21
N GLU A 36 13.58 11.79 -3.40
CA GLU A 36 13.87 13.22 -3.61
C GLU A 36 12.61 14.04 -3.94
N GLY A 37 12.72 15.37 -3.96
CA GLY A 37 11.65 16.26 -4.43
C GLY A 37 10.75 16.90 -3.35
N GLY A 38 11.04 16.67 -2.06
CA GLY A 38 10.31 17.24 -0.93
C GLY A 38 8.84 16.80 -0.84
N TYR A 39 8.11 17.31 0.15
CA TYR A 39 6.75 16.84 0.44
C TYR A 39 5.76 17.05 -0.72
N GLY A 40 5.68 18.26 -1.28
CA GLY A 40 4.75 18.54 -2.39
C GLY A 40 5.07 17.74 -3.67
N GLY A 41 6.35 17.57 -3.99
CA GLY A 41 6.78 16.71 -5.11
C GLY A 41 6.49 15.24 -4.83
N GLY A 42 6.64 14.82 -3.57
CA GLY A 42 6.21 13.53 -3.08
C GLY A 42 4.71 13.29 -3.29
N CYS A 43 3.85 14.22 -2.85
CA CYS A 43 2.40 14.14 -3.05
C CYS A 43 2.03 13.98 -4.52
N THR A 44 2.61 14.81 -5.39
CA THR A 44 2.39 14.72 -6.84
C THR A 44 2.80 13.35 -7.38
N THR A 45 3.95 12.83 -6.94
CA THR A 45 4.45 11.51 -7.31
C THR A 45 3.50 10.40 -6.84
N GLY A 46 3.10 10.43 -5.57
CA GLY A 46 2.16 9.47 -4.98
C GLY A 46 0.83 9.41 -5.72
N CYS A 47 0.22 10.58 -5.96
CA CYS A 47 -1.04 10.69 -6.70
C CYS A 47 -0.94 10.09 -8.10
N ALA A 48 0.15 10.38 -8.82
CA ALA A 48 0.35 9.84 -10.16
C ALA A 48 0.51 8.31 -10.15
N LEU A 49 1.28 7.78 -9.20
CA LEU A 49 1.51 6.34 -9.10
C LEU A 49 0.25 5.57 -8.64
N ALA A 50 -0.57 6.16 -7.78
CA ALA A 50 -1.86 5.59 -7.39
C ALA A 50 -2.79 5.45 -8.59
N LYS A 51 -2.88 6.47 -9.47
CA LYS A 51 -3.70 6.38 -10.70
C LYS A 51 -3.21 5.28 -11.64
N ILE A 52 -1.89 5.09 -11.76
CA ILE A 52 -1.30 3.98 -12.53
C ILE A 52 -1.67 2.64 -11.90
N TRP A 53 -1.60 2.53 -10.57
CA TRP A 53 -1.97 1.33 -9.84
C TRP A 53 -3.45 0.98 -9.98
N ILE A 54 -4.36 1.95 -9.88
CA ILE A 54 -5.80 1.75 -10.09
C ILE A 54 -6.10 1.26 -11.51
N LYS A 55 -5.47 1.87 -12.52
CA LYS A 55 -5.58 1.40 -13.90
C LYS A 55 -5.10 -0.04 -14.05
N HIS A 56 -4.01 -0.41 -13.36
CA HIS A 56 -3.53 -1.78 -13.35
C HIS A 56 -4.56 -2.72 -12.70
N LEU A 57 -5.19 -2.34 -11.59
CA LEU A 57 -6.25 -3.15 -10.97
C LEU A 57 -7.45 -3.36 -11.92
N GLU A 58 -7.86 -2.31 -12.65
CA GLU A 58 -8.93 -2.40 -13.65
C GLU A 58 -8.57 -3.36 -14.80
N GLU A 59 -7.32 -3.35 -15.25
CA GLU A 59 -6.82 -4.27 -16.27
C GLU A 59 -6.80 -5.71 -15.74
N GLU A 60 -6.33 -5.93 -14.51
CA GLU A 60 -6.30 -7.26 -13.88
C GLU A 60 -7.71 -7.80 -13.63
N SER A 61 -8.67 -6.97 -13.19
CA SER A 61 -10.05 -7.41 -12.97
C SER A 61 -10.74 -7.84 -14.27
N ARG A 62 -10.33 -7.27 -15.41
CA ARG A 62 -10.83 -7.65 -16.74
C ARG A 62 -10.17 -8.91 -17.29
N SER A 63 -9.06 -9.36 -16.70
CA SER A 63 -8.32 -10.54 -17.17
C SER A 63 -8.95 -11.88 -16.77
N GLY A 64 -10.04 -11.85 -15.98
CA GLY A 64 -10.75 -13.05 -15.50
C GLY A 64 -10.18 -13.66 -14.23
N ASN A 65 -9.23 -12.98 -13.57
CA ASN A 65 -8.75 -13.35 -12.24
C ASN A 65 -9.68 -12.75 -11.17
N ASP A 66 -10.48 -13.58 -10.51
CA ASP A 66 -11.38 -13.16 -9.42
C ASP A 66 -10.68 -12.87 -8.09
N ILE A 67 -9.35 -13.10 -8.02
CA ILE A 67 -8.53 -12.85 -6.83
C ILE A 67 -7.80 -11.52 -7.02
N GLY A 68 -8.13 -10.53 -6.19
CA GLY A 68 -7.43 -9.25 -6.16
C GLY A 68 -5.93 -9.42 -5.85
N PRO A 69 -5.03 -8.64 -6.45
CA PRO A 69 -3.59 -8.92 -6.46
C PRO A 69 -2.88 -8.73 -5.10
N SER A 70 -3.60 -8.39 -4.03
CA SER A 70 -3.06 -8.20 -2.66
C SER A 70 -1.80 -7.33 -2.62
N THR A 71 -1.73 -6.31 -3.47
CA THR A 71 -0.54 -5.46 -3.65
C THR A 71 -0.46 -4.31 -2.68
N LEU A 72 -1.61 -3.80 -2.21
CA LEU A 72 -1.66 -2.59 -1.40
C LEU A 72 -0.91 -2.75 -0.07
N SER A 73 -1.09 -3.89 0.62
CA SER A 73 -0.38 -4.18 1.87
C SER A 73 1.14 -4.25 1.67
N ARG A 74 1.60 -4.79 0.53
CA ARG A 74 3.02 -4.84 0.19
C ARG A 74 3.60 -3.45 -0.10
N VAL A 75 2.83 -2.59 -0.77
CA VAL A 75 3.18 -1.18 -0.97
C VAL A 75 3.32 -0.47 0.37
N VAL A 76 2.35 -0.64 1.27
CA VAL A 76 2.37 -0.05 2.63
C VAL A 76 3.63 -0.47 3.39
N ILE A 77 3.91 -1.78 3.45
CA ILE A 77 5.07 -2.32 4.17
C ILE A 77 6.37 -1.72 3.63
N GLU A 78 6.52 -1.63 2.31
CA GLU A 78 7.73 -1.08 1.70
C GLU A 78 7.89 0.42 1.97
N MET A 79 6.80 1.21 1.85
CA MET A 79 6.83 2.65 2.18
C MET A 79 7.28 2.89 3.62
N ILE A 80 6.76 2.13 4.57
CA ILE A 80 7.15 2.21 5.99
C ILE A 80 8.63 1.84 6.18
N SER A 81 9.12 0.86 5.43
CA SER A 81 10.48 0.32 5.57
C SER A 81 11.62 1.21 5.06
N ILE A 82 11.31 2.10 4.11
CA ILE A 82 12.35 2.92 3.46
C ILE A 82 12.83 4.03 4.42
N GLY A 83 12.01 4.38 5.41
CA GLY A 83 12.25 5.44 6.39
C GLY A 83 11.42 6.69 6.11
N ALA A 84 11.36 7.59 7.08
CA ALA A 84 10.58 8.82 6.97
C ALA A 84 11.45 9.98 6.47
N ASN A 85 11.06 10.58 5.36
CA ASN A 85 11.49 11.92 4.95
C ASN A 85 10.33 12.62 4.24
N ASP A 86 10.46 13.93 4.01
CA ASP A 86 9.38 14.74 3.42
C ASP A 86 8.87 14.16 2.09
N SER A 87 9.76 13.73 1.20
CA SER A 87 9.34 13.16 -0.09
C SER A 87 8.59 11.84 0.09
N ILE A 88 9.10 10.93 0.92
CA ILE A 88 8.45 9.62 1.17
C ILE A 88 7.09 9.82 1.86
N ASN A 89 7.01 10.73 2.83
CA ASN A 89 5.77 11.07 3.50
C ASN A 89 4.75 11.65 2.50
N GLY A 90 5.20 12.56 1.63
CA GLY A 90 4.35 13.09 0.56
C GLY A 90 3.91 12.01 -0.43
N GLN A 91 4.81 11.11 -0.82
CA GLN A 91 4.51 9.98 -1.70
C GLN A 91 3.42 9.08 -1.11
N ALA A 92 3.54 8.70 0.15
CA ALA A 92 2.52 7.94 0.85
C ALA A 92 1.19 8.72 0.91
N ALA A 93 1.23 9.98 1.39
CA ALA A 93 0.04 10.82 1.52
C ALA A 93 -0.72 10.97 0.20
N GLY A 94 -0.03 11.31 -0.89
CA GLY A 94 -0.64 11.44 -2.21
C GLY A 94 -1.12 10.12 -2.81
N PHE A 95 -0.43 9.00 -2.53
CA PHE A 95 -0.88 7.70 -3.01
C PHE A 95 -2.20 7.29 -2.33
N PHE A 96 -2.27 7.40 -1.01
CA PHE A 96 -3.47 7.04 -0.25
C PHE A 96 -4.63 8.02 -0.42
N SER A 97 -4.38 9.31 -0.68
CA SER A 97 -5.46 10.27 -0.95
C SER A 97 -6.26 9.92 -2.20
N VAL A 98 -5.60 9.42 -3.25
CA VAL A 98 -6.29 8.94 -4.46
C VAL A 98 -7.11 7.68 -4.17
N ILE A 99 -6.59 6.78 -3.34
CA ILE A 99 -7.32 5.57 -2.93
C ILE A 99 -8.57 5.94 -2.12
N GLU A 100 -8.43 6.84 -1.16
CA GLU A 100 -9.54 7.34 -0.34
C GLU A 100 -10.62 8.00 -1.23
N GLU A 101 -10.23 8.87 -2.16
CA GLU A 101 -11.16 9.53 -3.08
C GLU A 101 -11.98 8.51 -3.89
N ILE A 102 -11.32 7.47 -4.40
CA ILE A 102 -11.98 6.41 -5.17
C ILE A 102 -12.88 5.57 -4.28
N LEU A 103 -12.42 5.14 -3.10
CA LEU A 103 -13.22 4.37 -2.15
C LEU A 103 -14.47 5.14 -1.72
N PHE A 104 -14.30 6.40 -1.35
CA PHE A 104 -15.41 7.28 -0.98
C PHE A 104 -16.41 7.44 -2.12
N THR A 105 -15.92 7.62 -3.35
CA THR A 105 -16.77 7.71 -4.55
C THR A 105 -17.53 6.41 -4.80
N LEU A 106 -16.88 5.24 -4.66
CA LEU A 106 -17.52 3.94 -4.83
C LEU A 106 -18.58 3.70 -3.75
N ILE A 107 -18.26 3.97 -2.48
CA ILE A 107 -19.20 3.85 -1.37
C ILE A 107 -20.43 4.73 -1.62
N LYS A 108 -20.21 6.02 -1.92
CA LYS A 108 -21.28 7.00 -2.17
C LYS A 108 -22.23 6.59 -3.31
N ASN A 109 -21.71 5.92 -4.34
CA ASN A 109 -22.49 5.51 -5.51
C ASN A 109 -22.97 4.05 -5.45
N SER A 110 -22.60 3.32 -4.41
CA SER A 110 -23.02 1.94 -4.20
C SER A 110 -24.19 1.87 -3.23
N ASN A 111 -24.94 0.76 -3.25
CA ASN A 111 -25.93 0.45 -2.21
C ASN A 111 -25.31 -0.30 -1.02
N VAL A 112 -24.01 -0.10 -0.76
CA VAL A 112 -23.32 -0.72 0.37
C VAL A 112 -23.61 0.07 1.63
N HIS A 113 -24.12 -0.62 2.65
CA HIS A 113 -24.29 -0.08 3.99
C HIS A 113 -23.43 -0.86 4.97
N PHE A 114 -22.64 -0.13 5.75
CA PHE A 114 -21.79 -0.70 6.78
C PHE A 114 -22.55 -0.68 8.10
N ASN A 115 -22.96 -1.86 8.59
CA ASN A 115 -23.48 -2.01 9.95
C ASN A 115 -22.32 -2.40 10.87
N ILE A 116 -21.56 -1.38 11.32
CA ILE A 116 -20.38 -1.56 12.16
C ILE A 116 -20.71 -1.10 13.58
N ASP A 117 -20.49 -1.98 14.56
CA ASP A 117 -20.48 -1.58 15.97
C ASP A 117 -19.14 -0.91 16.30
N GLU A 118 -19.14 0.42 16.36
CA GLU A 118 -17.96 1.22 16.64
C GLU A 118 -17.35 0.93 18.01
N ALA A 119 -18.16 0.66 19.03
CA ALA A 119 -17.68 0.34 20.37
C ALA A 119 -16.96 -1.01 20.39
N GLU A 120 -17.50 -2.00 19.68
CA GLU A 120 -16.83 -3.29 19.49
C GLU A 120 -15.49 -3.12 18.75
N GLN A 121 -15.44 -2.33 17.67
CA GLN A 121 -14.19 -2.12 16.92
C GLN A 121 -13.14 -1.35 17.74
N ILE A 122 -13.53 -0.34 18.51
CA ILE A 122 -12.62 0.39 19.42
C ILE A 122 -12.09 -0.56 20.49
N SER A 123 -12.92 -1.43 21.05
CA SER A 123 -12.49 -2.46 22.01
C SER A 123 -11.45 -3.40 21.39
N LYS A 124 -11.71 -3.91 20.17
CA LYS A 124 -10.74 -4.75 19.42
C LYS A 124 -9.42 -4.01 19.16
N ALA A 125 -9.48 -2.75 18.73
CA ALA A 125 -8.29 -1.94 18.48
C ALA A 125 -7.46 -1.75 19.76
N ASN A 126 -8.10 -1.41 20.88
CA ASN A 126 -7.45 -1.26 22.18
C ASN A 126 -6.80 -2.58 22.64
N ASN A 127 -7.49 -3.71 22.50
CA ASN A 127 -6.92 -5.02 22.81
C ASN A 127 -5.68 -5.30 21.94
N GLY A 128 -5.75 -5.01 20.64
CA GLY A 128 -4.64 -5.12 19.70
C GLY A 128 -3.37 -4.37 20.12
N LEU A 129 -3.52 -3.17 20.69
CA LEU A 129 -2.40 -2.36 21.19
C LEU A 129 -1.75 -2.96 22.46
N VAL A 130 -2.51 -3.72 23.26
CA VAL A 130 -2.03 -4.33 24.51
C VAL A 130 -1.25 -5.62 24.26
N TYR A 131 -1.55 -6.37 23.19
CA TYR A 131 -0.84 -7.62 22.82
C TYR A 131 0.64 -7.44 22.41
N ALA A 132 1.19 -6.23 22.47
CA ALA A 132 2.49 -5.89 21.89
C ALA A 132 3.74 -6.52 22.57
N ASN A 133 3.63 -7.51 23.47
CA ASN A 133 4.78 -8.10 24.18
C ASN A 133 4.73 -9.64 24.37
N GLU A 134 4.14 -10.44 23.46
CA GLU A 134 4.16 -11.91 23.59
C GLU A 134 5.39 -12.62 22.96
N THR A 135 6.54 -11.95 22.83
CA THR A 135 7.80 -12.62 22.41
C THR A 135 9.04 -12.39 23.28
N ASP A 136 8.94 -11.82 24.48
CA ASP A 136 10.10 -11.66 25.38
C ASP A 136 10.16 -12.62 26.59
N ASN A 137 9.20 -13.54 26.77
CA ASN A 137 9.14 -14.42 27.95
C ASN A 137 9.19 -15.93 27.67
N GLN A 138 10.00 -16.40 26.71
CA GLN A 138 10.36 -17.82 26.60
C GLN A 138 11.84 -18.05 26.24
N ALA A 139 12.75 -17.30 26.87
CA ALA A 139 14.19 -17.52 26.72
C ALA A 139 14.96 -17.67 28.04
N TYR A 140 14.34 -18.12 29.13
CA TYR A 140 15.06 -18.65 30.30
C TYR A 140 14.16 -19.62 31.07
N ASP A 141 14.14 -20.89 30.65
CA ASP A 141 14.01 -22.06 31.54
C ASP A 141 14.04 -23.36 30.70
N LYS A 142 15.26 -23.87 30.48
CA LYS A 142 15.69 -25.27 30.66
C LYS A 142 17.07 -25.52 30.10
#